data_AF-A0A950NL98-F1
#
_entry.id   AF-A0A950NL98-F1
#
_cell.length_a   1.000
_cell.length_b   1.000
_cell.length_c   1.000
_cell.angle_alpha   90.00
_cell.angle_beta   90.00
_cell.angle_gamma   90.00
#
_symmetry.space_group_name_H-M   'P 1'
#
loop_
_entity.id
_entity.type
_entity.pdbx_description
1 polymer ?
#
loop_
_entity_poly.entity_id
_entity_poly.type
_entity_poly.pdbx_seq_one_letter_code
_entity_poly.pdbx_strand_id
1 'polypeptide(L)'
;APMAKVLQDKFGIQRGLMTTVHAYTNDQNTADQIHKDPRRARAAGVNIIPTSSGAAKAIGLVIPELNGKLHGFAIRAPLPTGSVVDLTVEAARETSVEEVNGALEAAASGPLEGILAYTEDPIVSSDIIKNPASSIVDAQLTAVMDGTMVKAISWYDNEWGYSNRLADLVQRLL
;
A
#
# COMPACT_ATOMS: atom_id res chain seq x y z
N ALA A 1 5.09 2.99 0.44
CA ALA A 1 6.34 3.56 0.97
C ALA A 1 6.11 4.52 2.14
N PRO A 2 5.18 5.51 2.09
CA PRO A 2 4.98 6.45 3.20
C PRO A 2 4.66 5.77 4.54
N MET A 3 3.67 4.87 4.57
CA MET A 3 3.34 4.06 5.75
C MET A 3 4.54 3.25 6.27
N ALA A 4 5.27 2.56 5.38
CA ALA A 4 6.44 1.77 5.76
C ALA A 4 7.57 2.63 6.35
N LYS A 5 7.74 3.87 5.86
CA LYS A 5 8.71 4.82 6.43
C LYS A 5 8.35 5.17 7.87
N VAL A 6 7.09 5.49 8.16
CA VAL A 6 6.64 5.80 9.52
C VAL A 6 6.90 4.62 10.46
N LEU A 7 6.53 3.40 10.03
CA LEU A 7 6.75 2.20 10.83
C LEU A 7 8.25 1.92 11.06
N GLN A 8 9.07 2.08 10.02
CA GLN A 8 10.52 1.92 10.11
C GLN A 8 11.15 2.94 11.07
N ASP A 9 10.77 4.22 10.96
CA ASP A 9 11.34 5.30 11.77
C ASP A 9 10.95 5.18 13.26
N LYS A 10 9.75 4.68 13.56
CA LYS A 10 9.19 4.65 14.93
C LYS A 10 9.39 3.33 15.66
N PHE A 11 9.32 2.21 14.94
CA PHE A 11 9.32 0.87 15.53
C PHE A 11 10.48 0.02 15.04
N GLY A 12 11.10 0.39 13.92
CA GLY A 12 12.07 -0.43 13.21
C GLY A 12 11.41 -1.66 12.59
N ILE A 13 11.70 -1.96 11.33
CA ILE A 13 11.23 -3.17 10.66
C ILE A 13 12.39 -4.16 10.57
N GLN A 14 12.19 -5.35 11.12
CA GLN A 14 13.12 -6.47 10.98
C GLN A 14 12.90 -7.21 9.66
N ARG A 15 11.65 -7.57 9.37
CA ARG A 15 11.20 -8.20 8.12
C ARG A 15 9.70 -7.99 7.94
N GLY A 16 9.19 -8.21 6.75
CA GLY A 16 7.75 -8.11 6.51
C GLY A 16 7.29 -8.67 5.18
N LEU A 17 5.98 -8.88 5.11
CA LEU A 17 5.25 -9.32 3.94
C LEU A 17 4.23 -8.26 3.55
N MET A 18 4.12 -8.04 2.24
CA MET A 18 3.19 -7.09 1.66
C MET A 18 2.29 -7.79 0.64
N THR A 19 0.99 -7.64 0.80
CA THR A 19 0.01 -8.05 -0.21
C THR A 19 -0.67 -6.81 -0.73
N THR A 20 -0.73 -6.65 -2.04
CA THR A 20 -1.54 -5.58 -2.65
C THR A 20 -2.77 -6.18 -3.27
N VAL A 21 -3.95 -5.75 -2.84
CA VAL A 21 -5.19 -5.98 -3.60
C VAL A 21 -5.38 -4.76 -4.49
N HIS A 22 -5.11 -4.96 -5.77
CA HIS A 22 -5.04 -3.89 -6.74
C HIS A 22 -6.22 -3.98 -7.70
N ALA A 23 -6.81 -2.84 -8.03
CA ALA A 23 -7.70 -2.71 -9.19
C ALA A 23 -7.07 -3.35 -10.44
N TYR A 24 -7.87 -3.89 -11.35
CA TYR A 24 -7.32 -4.26 -12.65
C TYR A 24 -6.89 -2.99 -13.41
N THR A 25 -6.01 -3.18 -14.38
CA THR A 25 -5.46 -2.14 -15.23
C THR A 25 -5.65 -2.55 -16.69
N ASN A 26 -5.29 -1.69 -17.63
CA ASN A 26 -5.28 -2.01 -19.07
C ASN A 26 -4.33 -3.16 -19.45
N ASP A 27 -3.53 -3.64 -18.51
CA ASP A 27 -2.58 -4.75 -18.66
C ASP A 27 -3.26 -6.12 -18.41
N GLN A 28 -4.52 -6.15 -17.96
CA GLN A 28 -5.32 -7.38 -17.82
C GLN A 28 -6.39 -7.48 -18.92
N ASN A 29 -6.69 -8.70 -19.37
CA ASN A 29 -7.59 -8.93 -20.49
C ASN A 29 -9.07 -8.86 -20.06
N THR A 30 -9.93 -8.36 -20.95
CA THR A 30 -11.39 -8.31 -20.74
C THR A 30 -12.05 -9.70 -20.81
N ALA A 31 -11.52 -10.57 -21.65
CA ALA A 31 -11.87 -11.99 -21.77
C ALA A 31 -10.61 -12.85 -21.69
N ASP A 32 -10.76 -14.17 -21.64
CA ASP A 32 -9.61 -15.07 -21.68
C ASP A 32 -8.83 -14.90 -23.00
N GLN A 33 -7.56 -14.54 -22.92
CA GLN A 33 -6.69 -14.20 -24.06
C GLN A 33 -5.22 -14.54 -23.77
N ILE A 34 -4.41 -14.69 -24.82
CA ILE A 34 -2.99 -15.06 -24.69
C ILE A 34 -2.23 -13.99 -23.89
N HIS A 35 -1.46 -14.43 -22.90
CA HIS A 35 -0.61 -13.57 -22.11
C HIS A 35 0.62 -14.33 -21.59
N LYS A 36 1.76 -13.66 -21.44
CA LYS A 36 3.03 -14.28 -20.98
C LYS A 36 2.95 -14.86 -19.56
N ASP A 37 2.14 -14.24 -18.72
CA ASP A 37 1.72 -14.76 -17.41
C ASP A 37 0.34 -15.43 -17.58
N PRO A 38 0.25 -16.77 -17.49
CA PRO A 38 -1.00 -17.51 -17.68
C PRO A 38 -2.11 -17.12 -16.71
N ARG A 39 -1.80 -16.58 -15.53
CA ARG A 39 -2.84 -16.10 -14.60
C ARG A 39 -3.52 -14.85 -15.15
N ARG A 40 -2.73 -13.96 -15.73
CA ARG A 40 -3.20 -12.71 -16.35
C ARG A 40 -3.82 -12.89 -17.74
N ALA A 41 -3.76 -14.11 -18.28
CA ALA A 41 -4.50 -14.49 -19.46
C ALA A 41 -6.02 -14.50 -19.22
N ARG A 42 -6.46 -14.62 -17.96
CA ARG A 42 -7.88 -14.79 -17.59
C ARG A 42 -8.63 -13.45 -17.51
N ALA A 43 -9.92 -13.47 -17.81
CA ALA A 43 -10.80 -12.31 -17.80
C ALA A 43 -10.80 -11.53 -16.46
N ALA A 44 -10.36 -10.27 -16.47
CA ALA A 44 -10.13 -9.47 -15.26
C ALA A 44 -11.40 -9.17 -14.47
N GLY A 45 -12.51 -8.88 -15.16
CA GLY A 45 -13.76 -8.42 -14.55
C GLY A 45 -14.52 -9.47 -13.74
N VAL A 46 -14.07 -10.72 -13.76
CA VAL A 46 -14.75 -11.84 -13.07
C VAL A 46 -13.78 -12.72 -12.27
N ASN A 47 -12.50 -12.32 -12.16
CA ASN A 47 -11.48 -13.10 -11.48
C ASN A 47 -10.71 -12.28 -10.45
N ILE A 48 -10.28 -12.98 -9.40
CA ILE A 48 -9.23 -12.54 -8.49
C ILE A 48 -7.92 -13.16 -9.01
N ILE A 49 -7.00 -12.35 -9.52
CA ILE A 49 -5.82 -12.84 -10.26
C ILE A 49 -4.53 -12.58 -9.48
N PRO A 50 -3.90 -13.61 -8.89
CA PRO A 50 -2.59 -13.46 -8.26
C PRO A 50 -1.51 -13.14 -9.30
N THR A 51 -0.57 -12.26 -8.95
CA THR A 51 0.57 -11.91 -9.80
C THR A 51 1.77 -11.46 -8.96
N SER A 52 2.96 -11.57 -9.54
CA SER A 52 4.18 -11.05 -8.92
C SER A 52 4.13 -9.52 -8.85
N SER A 53 4.65 -8.94 -7.77
CA SER A 53 4.75 -7.49 -7.60
C SER A 53 6.20 -7.06 -7.38
N GLY A 54 6.62 -6.01 -8.09
CA GLY A 54 7.92 -5.36 -7.86
C GLY A 54 7.90 -4.36 -6.70
N ALA A 55 6.71 -4.02 -6.16
CA ALA A 55 6.55 -2.92 -5.22
C ALA A 55 7.34 -3.13 -3.92
N ALA A 56 7.36 -4.34 -3.36
CA ALA A 56 8.13 -4.65 -2.14
C ALA A 56 9.64 -4.42 -2.35
N LYS A 57 10.17 -4.84 -3.51
CA LYS A 57 11.58 -4.62 -3.87
C LYS A 57 11.88 -3.14 -4.08
N ALA A 58 10.96 -2.40 -4.69
CA ALA A 58 11.13 -0.97 -4.93
C ALA A 58 11.19 -0.15 -3.63
N ILE A 59 10.54 -0.60 -2.55
CA ILE A 59 10.66 0.05 -1.23
C ILE A 59 12.12 0.09 -0.77
N GLY A 60 12.89 -0.97 -0.97
CA GLY A 60 14.31 -1.02 -0.61
C GLY A 60 15.20 -0.04 -1.38
N LEU A 61 14.73 0.47 -2.53
CA LEU A 61 15.44 1.50 -3.31
C LEU A 61 15.21 2.91 -2.75
N VAL A 62 14.03 3.16 -2.17
CA VAL A 62 13.65 4.48 -1.65
C VAL A 62 13.84 4.62 -0.14
N ILE A 63 13.84 3.50 0.59
CA ILE A 63 14.13 3.41 2.02
C ILE A 63 15.21 2.34 2.18
N PRO A 64 16.51 2.70 2.09
CA PRO A 64 17.61 1.75 2.05
C PRO A 64 17.67 0.79 3.25
N GLU A 65 17.21 1.22 4.43
CA GLU A 65 17.13 0.41 5.65
C GLU A 65 16.17 -0.78 5.53
N LEU A 66 15.28 -0.76 4.53
CA LEU A 66 14.31 -1.81 4.21
C LEU A 66 14.76 -2.70 3.05
N ASN A 67 15.94 -2.48 2.47
CA ASN A 67 16.43 -3.28 1.37
C ASN A 67 16.58 -4.76 1.78
N GLY A 68 15.92 -5.65 1.03
CA GLY A 68 15.87 -7.09 1.31
C GLY A 68 14.98 -7.52 2.48
N LYS A 69 14.37 -6.59 3.22
CA LYS A 69 13.52 -6.91 4.40
C LYS A 69 12.05 -7.16 4.06
N LEU A 70 11.58 -6.64 2.93
CA LEU A 70 10.19 -6.75 2.51
C LEU A 70 10.05 -7.64 1.28
N HIS A 71 9.09 -8.55 1.33
CA HIS A 71 8.68 -9.35 0.18
C HIS A 71 7.16 -9.31 0.00
N GLY A 72 6.65 -9.76 -1.15
CA GLY A 72 5.22 -9.66 -1.38
C GLY A 72 4.76 -10.07 -2.77
N PHE A 73 3.44 -10.08 -2.92
CA PHE A 73 2.76 -10.33 -4.19
C PHE A 73 1.54 -9.41 -4.31
N ALA A 74 0.90 -9.44 -5.47
CA ALA A 74 -0.33 -8.70 -5.69
C ALA A 74 -1.46 -9.64 -6.13
N ILE A 75 -2.67 -9.19 -5.87
CA ILE A 75 -3.92 -9.79 -6.29
C ILE A 75 -4.65 -8.72 -7.11
N ARG A 76 -4.99 -9.00 -8.36
CA ARG A 76 -5.86 -8.15 -9.16
C ARG A 76 -7.30 -8.47 -8.81
N ALA A 77 -8.04 -7.47 -8.36
CA ALA A 77 -9.46 -7.59 -8.04
C ALA A 77 -10.32 -7.11 -9.22
N PRO A 78 -11.57 -7.61 -9.36
CA PRO A 78 -12.50 -7.23 -10.41
C PRO A 78 -13.14 -5.85 -10.14
N LEU A 79 -12.31 -4.83 -9.89
CA LEU A 79 -12.72 -3.45 -9.64
C LEU A 79 -11.85 -2.48 -10.46
N PRO A 80 -12.42 -1.36 -10.95
CA PRO A 80 -11.77 -0.47 -11.91
C PRO A 80 -10.71 0.45 -11.29
N THR A 81 -10.91 0.90 -10.05
CA THR A 81 -9.97 1.71 -9.28
C THR A 81 -10.28 1.57 -7.79
N GLY A 82 -9.34 1.96 -6.94
CA GLY A 82 -9.47 1.89 -5.50
C GLY A 82 -8.75 0.67 -4.93
N SER A 83 -7.43 0.79 -4.78
CA SER A 83 -6.56 -0.30 -4.38
C SER A 83 -6.20 -0.21 -2.89
N VAL A 84 -5.70 -1.31 -2.34
CA VAL A 84 -5.27 -1.39 -0.94
C VAL A 84 -3.99 -2.20 -0.79
N VAL A 85 -3.14 -1.77 0.13
CA VAL A 85 -1.95 -2.48 0.59
C VAL A 85 -2.20 -3.01 1.99
N ASP A 86 -1.98 -4.31 2.16
CA ASP A 86 -1.76 -4.96 3.46
C ASP A 86 -0.27 -5.10 3.69
N LEU A 87 0.25 -4.44 4.73
CA LEU A 87 1.63 -4.57 5.17
C LEU A 87 1.67 -5.21 6.56
N THR A 88 2.29 -6.39 6.64
CA THR A 88 2.56 -7.07 7.91
C THR A 88 4.05 -7.12 8.16
N VAL A 89 4.51 -6.63 9.31
CA VAL A 89 5.93 -6.47 9.65
C VAL A 89 6.21 -6.95 11.07
N GLU A 90 7.42 -7.43 11.29
CA GLU A 90 7.98 -7.64 12.62
C GLU A 90 8.70 -6.37 13.06
N ALA A 91 8.17 -5.71 14.09
CA ALA A 91 8.73 -4.54 14.74
C ALA A 91 9.98 -4.90 15.55
N ALA A 92 10.93 -3.97 15.69
CA ALA A 92 12.16 -4.23 16.43
C ALA A 92 11.97 -4.22 17.96
N ARG A 93 10.83 -3.74 18.45
CA ARG A 93 10.44 -3.72 19.86
C ARG A 93 8.94 -3.93 20.01
N GLU A 94 8.52 -4.22 21.23
CA GLU A 94 7.10 -4.25 21.58
C GLU A 94 6.43 -2.89 21.34
N THR A 95 5.19 -2.95 20.86
CA THR A 95 4.31 -1.81 20.55
C THR A 95 2.85 -2.20 20.75
N SER A 96 1.91 -1.28 20.50
CA SER A 96 0.47 -1.49 20.59
C SER A 96 -0.25 -0.87 19.39
N VAL A 97 -1.53 -1.22 19.22
CA VAL A 97 -2.38 -0.64 18.16
C VAL A 97 -2.47 0.88 18.29
N GLU A 98 -2.64 1.38 19.51
CA GLU A 98 -2.73 2.80 19.83
C GLU A 98 -1.44 3.53 19.48
N GLU A 99 -0.29 2.93 19.79
CA GLU A 99 1.02 3.52 19.46
C GLU A 99 1.26 3.58 17.95
N VAL A 100 0.91 2.51 17.23
CA VAL A 100 1.03 2.43 15.77
C VAL A 100 0.12 3.46 15.09
N ASN A 101 -1.16 3.49 15.47
CA ASN A 101 -2.12 4.44 14.90
C ASN A 101 -1.74 5.89 15.22
N GLY A 102 -1.37 6.20 16.47
CA GLY A 102 -0.93 7.55 16.84
C GLY A 102 0.31 8.00 16.08
N ALA A 103 1.26 7.09 15.79
CA ALA A 103 2.42 7.40 14.96
C ALA A 103 2.04 7.71 13.49
N LEU A 104 1.10 6.96 12.93
CA LEU A 104 0.62 7.13 11.55
C LEU A 104 -0.22 8.42 11.41
N GLU A 105 -1.11 8.70 12.36
CA GLU A 105 -1.90 9.92 12.42
C GLU A 105 -1.00 11.17 12.56
N ALA A 106 -0.02 11.13 13.47
CA ALA A 106 0.93 12.24 13.65
C ALA A 106 1.79 12.48 12.41
N ALA A 107 2.12 11.43 11.65
CA ALA A 107 2.85 11.57 10.40
C ALA A 107 1.96 12.17 9.29
N ALA A 108 0.70 11.74 9.21
CA ALA A 108 -0.28 12.21 8.24
C ALA A 108 -0.67 13.68 8.45
N SER A 109 -0.78 14.12 9.71
CA SER A 109 -1.06 15.52 10.09
C SER A 109 0.19 16.41 10.18
N GLY A 110 1.36 15.88 9.85
CA GLY A 110 2.64 16.58 9.98
C GLY A 110 3.54 16.41 8.76
N PRO A 111 4.70 15.74 8.90
CA PRO A 111 5.74 15.72 7.86
C PRO A 111 5.31 15.07 6.53
N LEU A 112 4.21 14.30 6.51
CA LEU A 112 3.69 13.64 5.32
C LEU A 112 2.31 14.17 4.92
N GLU A 113 1.90 15.35 5.39
CA GLU A 113 0.64 15.99 5.00
C GLU A 113 0.53 16.08 3.46
N GLY A 114 -0.65 15.75 2.94
CA GLY A 114 -0.92 15.68 1.49
C GLY A 114 -0.36 14.44 0.77
N ILE A 115 0.51 13.66 1.41
CA ILE A 115 1.08 12.42 0.88
C ILE A 115 0.51 11.19 1.59
N LEU A 116 0.50 11.21 2.92
CA LEU A 116 -0.10 10.22 3.80
C LEU A 116 -1.36 10.85 4.42
N ALA A 117 -2.48 10.16 4.30
CA ALA A 117 -3.70 10.46 5.02
C ALA A 117 -3.97 9.35 6.05
N TYR A 118 -4.82 9.64 7.02
CA TYR A 118 -5.24 8.73 8.09
C TYR A 118 -6.75 8.85 8.23
N THR A 119 -7.44 7.73 8.42
CA THR A 119 -8.89 7.71 8.62
C THR A 119 -9.27 6.69 9.69
N GLU A 120 -10.31 7.04 10.45
CA GLU A 120 -11.01 6.14 11.37
C GLU A 120 -12.41 5.79 10.88
N ASP A 121 -12.82 6.34 9.73
CA ASP A 121 -14.13 6.07 9.13
C ASP A 121 -14.16 4.67 8.49
N PRO A 122 -15.30 3.96 8.53
CA PRO A 122 -15.45 2.63 7.93
C PRO A 122 -15.60 2.72 6.40
N ILE A 123 -14.53 3.16 5.72
CA ILE A 123 -14.51 3.41 4.28
C ILE A 123 -14.34 2.12 3.47
N VAL A 124 -14.74 2.19 2.19
CA VAL A 124 -14.51 1.14 1.20
C VAL A 124 -13.78 1.70 -0.03
N SER A 125 -13.38 0.80 -0.95
CA SER A 125 -12.60 1.16 -2.15
C SER A 125 -13.17 2.29 -3.01
N SER A 126 -14.50 2.47 -3.06
CA SER A 126 -15.13 3.54 -3.83
C SER A 126 -14.98 4.92 -3.19
N ASP A 127 -14.81 5.00 -1.88
CA ASP A 127 -14.80 6.27 -1.13
C ASP A 127 -13.48 7.02 -1.31
N ILE A 128 -12.43 6.32 -1.74
CA ILE A 128 -11.10 6.90 -1.95
C ILE A 128 -10.84 7.33 -3.40
N ILE A 129 -11.80 7.13 -4.30
CA ILE A 129 -11.66 7.50 -5.72
C ILE A 129 -11.45 9.00 -5.84
N LYS A 130 -10.44 9.39 -6.63
CA LYS A 130 -9.95 10.78 -6.79
C LYS A 130 -9.39 11.41 -5.51
N ASN A 131 -9.13 10.63 -4.47
CA ASN A 131 -8.35 11.13 -3.35
C ASN A 131 -6.88 11.33 -3.80
N PRO A 132 -6.30 12.53 -3.63
CA PRO A 132 -4.96 12.81 -4.13
C PRO A 132 -3.85 12.21 -3.26
N ALA A 133 -4.14 11.68 -2.07
CA ALA A 133 -3.12 11.09 -1.20
C ALA A 133 -2.48 9.85 -1.84
N SER A 134 -1.21 9.60 -1.52
CA SER A 134 -0.48 8.40 -2.00
C SER A 134 -0.77 7.16 -1.17
N SER A 135 -1.28 7.37 0.05
CA SER A 135 -1.48 6.34 1.07
C SER A 135 -2.50 6.90 2.06
N ILE A 136 -3.60 6.20 2.28
CA ILE A 136 -4.64 6.54 3.26
C ILE A 136 -4.68 5.39 4.26
N VAL A 137 -4.17 5.58 5.47
CA VAL A 137 -4.12 4.55 6.51
C VAL A 137 -5.51 4.33 7.08
N ASP A 138 -5.91 3.07 7.20
CA ASP A 138 -7.17 2.67 7.82
C ASP A 138 -6.92 2.20 9.25
N ALA A 139 -7.26 3.05 10.22
CA ALA A 139 -6.97 2.83 11.63
C ALA A 139 -7.69 1.62 12.22
N GLN A 140 -8.87 1.29 11.69
CA GLN A 140 -9.70 0.19 12.18
C GLN A 140 -9.09 -1.19 11.83
N LEU A 141 -8.20 -1.23 10.83
CA LEU A 141 -7.58 -2.46 10.35
C LEU A 141 -6.16 -2.66 10.86
N THR A 142 -5.64 -1.74 11.69
CA THR A 142 -4.36 -1.92 12.38
C THR A 142 -4.48 -3.04 13.41
N ALA A 143 -3.51 -3.96 13.42
CA ALA A 143 -3.42 -5.02 14.41
C ALA A 143 -1.99 -5.17 14.91
N VAL A 144 -1.86 -5.52 16.19
CA VAL A 144 -0.58 -5.90 16.80
C VAL A 144 -0.77 -7.25 17.50
N MET A 145 0.05 -8.23 17.13
CA MET A 145 0.07 -9.56 17.73
C MET A 145 1.41 -9.79 18.42
N ASP A 146 1.38 -10.40 19.60
CA ASP A 146 2.57 -10.72 20.41
C ASP A 146 3.52 -9.53 20.59
N GLY A 147 2.94 -8.33 20.71
CA GLY A 147 3.63 -7.05 20.88
C GLY A 147 4.46 -6.57 19.68
N THR A 148 4.85 -7.44 18.75
CA THR A 148 5.87 -7.14 17.72
C THR A 148 5.42 -7.41 16.30
N MET A 149 4.39 -8.24 16.07
CA MET A 149 3.85 -8.47 14.74
C MET A 149 2.78 -7.43 14.43
N VAL A 150 3.13 -6.42 13.64
CA VAL A 150 2.28 -5.30 13.28
C VAL A 150 1.69 -5.49 11.89
N LYS A 151 0.37 -5.36 11.75
CA LYS A 151 -0.32 -5.23 10.47
C LYS A 151 -0.90 -3.82 10.37
N ALA A 152 -0.66 -3.16 9.25
CA ALA A 152 -1.27 -1.88 8.90
C ALA A 152 -1.79 -1.93 7.45
N ILE A 153 -2.98 -1.37 7.25
CA ILE A 153 -3.65 -1.34 5.95
C ILE A 153 -3.65 0.09 5.42
N SER A 154 -3.39 0.25 4.12
CA SER A 154 -3.51 1.56 3.48
C SER A 154 -4.15 1.49 2.09
N TRP A 155 -5.20 2.29 1.92
CA TRP A 155 -5.89 2.53 0.67
C TRP A 155 -5.13 3.53 -0.20
N TYR A 156 -5.35 3.45 -1.52
CA TYR A 156 -4.87 4.44 -2.48
C TYR A 156 -5.64 4.35 -3.78
N ASP A 157 -5.96 5.50 -4.37
CA ASP A 157 -6.36 5.56 -5.77
C ASP A 157 -5.10 5.36 -6.62
N ASN A 158 -5.02 4.18 -7.24
CA ASN A 158 -3.86 3.76 -8.02
C ASN A 158 -3.63 4.58 -9.30
N GLU A 159 -4.60 5.39 -9.73
CA GLU A 159 -4.46 6.28 -10.88
C GLU A 159 -4.27 7.73 -10.42
N TRP A 160 -5.18 8.22 -9.59
CA TRP A 160 -5.23 9.64 -9.23
C TRP A 160 -4.10 10.03 -8.28
N GLY A 161 -3.88 9.28 -7.21
CA GLY A 161 -2.80 9.57 -6.25
C GLY A 161 -1.44 9.56 -6.93
N TYR A 162 -1.19 8.58 -7.81
CA TYR A 162 0.05 8.50 -8.58
C TYR A 162 0.21 9.67 -9.57
N SER A 163 -0.85 10.05 -10.27
CA SER A 163 -0.81 11.16 -11.23
C SER A 163 -0.47 12.50 -10.55
N ASN A 164 -1.02 12.74 -9.36
CA ASN A 164 -0.65 13.91 -8.56
C ASN A 164 0.83 13.88 -8.15
N ARG A 165 1.36 12.71 -7.73
CA ARG A 165 2.80 12.58 -7.40
C ARG A 165 3.72 12.81 -8.58
N LEU A 166 3.29 12.41 -9.78
CA LEU A 166 4.06 12.70 -10.99
C LEU A 166 4.10 14.21 -11.27
N ALA A 167 2.97 14.91 -11.15
CA ALA A 167 2.93 16.36 -11.30
C ALA A 167 3.80 17.07 -10.25
N ASP A 168 3.71 16.66 -8.98
CA ASP A 168 4.53 17.18 -7.88
C ASP A 168 6.02 16.97 -8.14
N LEU A 169 6.41 15.80 -8.66
CA LEU A 169 7.81 15.50 -9.01
C LEU A 169 8.31 16.40 -10.15
N VAL A 170 7.53 16.57 -11.21
CA VAL A 170 7.90 17.44 -12.34
C VAL A 170 8.10 18.88 -11.85
N GLN A 171 7.22 19.39 -10.99
CA GLN A 171 7.37 20.73 -10.40
C GLN A 171 8.64 20.90 -9.55
N ARG A 172 9.19 19.82 -8.98
CA ARG A 172 10.43 19.86 -8.20
C ARG A 172 11.70 19.77 -9.06
N LEU A 173 11.57 19.27 -10.29
CA LEU A 173 12.67 19.12 -11.23
C LEU A 173 12.82 20.34 -12.15
N LEU A 174 11.75 21.12 -12.31
CA LEU A 174 11.73 22.40 -13.04
C LEU A 174 12.04 23.56 -12.09
#